data_AF-A0A7U9GTX5-F1
#
_entry.id   AF-A0A7U9GTX5-F1
#
_cell.length_a   1.000
_cell.length_b   1.000
_cell.length_c   1.000
_cell.angle_alpha   90.00
_cell.angle_beta   90.00
_cell.angle_gamma   90.00
#
_symmetry.space_group_name_H-M   'P 1'
#
loop_
_entity.id
_entity.type
_entity.pdbx_description
1 polymer ?
#
loop_
_entity_poly.entity_id
_entity_poly.type
_entity_poly.pdbx_seq_one_letter_code
_entity_poly.pdbx_strand_id
1 'polypeptide(L)'
;MNLQTLTERAANSEIRELELLSLEGGFYLARIRLDHGQFTLLDDAAKPMHLRSITHLRDLLQTVPAFPCVLVQQCVHDEMCGRDADPVEELRIPFSLTTPL
;
A
#
# COMPACT_ATOMS: atom_id res chain seq x y z
N MET A 1 2.94 -0.30 12.11
CA MET A 1 3.94 -1.39 12.01
C MET A 1 5.22 -0.79 11.47
N ASN A 2 6.39 -1.08 12.03
CA ASN A 2 7.67 -0.58 11.50
C ASN A 2 8.26 -1.57 10.47
N LEU A 3 9.37 -1.18 9.81
CA LEU A 3 10.01 -2.00 8.78
C LEU A 3 10.55 -3.33 9.31
N GLN A 4 11.10 -3.37 10.53
CA GLN A 4 11.61 -4.60 11.12
C GLN A 4 10.48 -5.64 11.30
N THR A 5 9.38 -5.26 11.93
CA THR A 5 8.22 -6.14 12.10
C THR A 5 7.63 -6.55 10.76
N LEU A 6 7.62 -5.67 9.76
CA LEU A 6 7.20 -6.02 8.41
C LEU A 6 8.05 -7.17 7.84
N THR A 7 9.37 -7.04 7.91
CA THR A 7 10.32 -8.05 7.42
C THR A 7 10.13 -9.41 8.09
N GLU A 8 10.00 -9.42 9.42
CA GLU A 8 9.76 -10.64 10.20
C GLU A 8 8.46 -11.33 9.78
N ARG A 9 7.36 -10.56 9.63
CA ARG A 9 6.06 -11.11 9.20
C ARG A 9 6.06 -11.59 7.76
N ALA A 10 6.79 -10.90 6.88
CA ALA A 10 6.97 -11.32 5.49
C ALA A 10 7.71 -12.67 5.41
N ALA A 11 8.78 -12.83 6.19
CA ALA A 11 9.54 -14.08 6.25
C ALA A 11 8.70 -15.25 6.78
N ASN A 12 7.76 -14.99 7.70
CA ASN A 12 6.82 -15.98 8.20
C ASN A 12 5.59 -16.20 7.30
N SER A 13 5.51 -15.54 6.13
CA SER A 13 4.35 -15.60 5.24
C SER A 13 3.02 -15.18 5.88
N GLU A 14 3.07 -14.24 6.83
CA GLU A 14 1.89 -13.72 7.55
C GLU A 14 1.20 -12.55 6.84
N ILE A 15 1.86 -11.98 5.82
CA ILE A 15 1.34 -10.83 5.07
C ILE A 15 0.38 -11.31 3.98
N ARG A 16 -0.86 -10.83 4.03
CA ARG A 16 -1.86 -11.10 3.00
C ARG A 16 -1.68 -10.21 1.79
N GLU A 17 -1.48 -8.92 2.03
CA GLU A 17 -1.35 -7.92 0.98
C GLU A 17 -0.75 -6.62 1.55
N LEU A 18 -0.01 -5.89 0.73
CA LEU A 18 0.28 -4.47 0.96
C LEU A 18 -0.57 -3.62 0.03
N GLU A 19 -1.34 -2.71 0.61
CA GLU A 19 -2.07 -1.68 -0.10
C GLU A 19 -1.25 -0.39 -0.07
N LEU A 20 -0.80 0.05 -1.25
CA LEU A 20 -0.17 1.35 -1.43
C LEU A 20 -1.26 2.36 -1.75
N LEU A 21 -1.65 3.16 -0.76
CA LEU A 21 -2.74 4.12 -0.87
C LEU A 21 -2.22 5.40 -1.54
N SER A 22 -2.78 5.78 -2.68
CA SER A 22 -2.54 7.09 -3.31
C SER A 22 -3.38 8.15 -2.61
N LEU A 23 -2.74 9.17 -2.04
CA LEU A 23 -3.42 10.24 -1.31
C LEU A 23 -3.30 11.59 -2.02
N GLU A 24 -4.27 12.46 -1.75
CA GLU A 24 -4.23 13.87 -2.11
C GLU A 24 -2.93 14.51 -1.62
N GLY A 25 -2.25 15.25 -2.48
CA GLY A 25 -0.92 15.82 -2.21
C GLY A 25 0.25 15.02 -2.81
N GLY A 26 -0.02 13.96 -3.58
CA GLY A 26 0.99 13.32 -4.44
C GLY A 26 1.98 12.40 -3.73
N PHE A 27 1.58 11.84 -2.59
CA PHE A 27 2.35 10.84 -1.85
C PHE A 27 1.50 9.61 -1.55
N TYR A 28 2.18 8.56 -1.10
CA TYR A 28 1.56 7.28 -0.80
C TYR A 28 1.80 6.88 0.66
N LEU A 29 0.85 6.13 1.22
CA LEU A 29 1.03 5.40 2.48
C LEU A 29 0.92 3.90 2.22
N ALA A 30 1.78 3.11 2.84
CA ALA A 30 1.67 1.65 2.80
C ALA A 30 0.84 1.14 3.98
N ARG A 31 -0.20 0.37 3.69
CA ARG A 31 -1.03 -0.33 4.67
C ARG A 31 -0.86 -1.84 4.49
N ILE A 32 -0.47 -2.52 5.56
CA ILE A 32 -0.17 -3.95 5.57
C ILE A 32 -1.39 -4.70 6.08
N ARG A 33 -1.92 -5.62 5.28
CA ARG A 33 -3.01 -6.52 5.65
C ARG A 33 -2.44 -7.81 6.21
N LEU A 34 -2.86 -8.14 7.42
CA LEU A 34 -2.69 -9.44 8.07
C LEU A 34 -4.07 -10.08 8.25
N ASP A 35 -4.12 -11.34 8.70
CA ASP A 35 -5.38 -12.03 9.01
C ASP A 35 -6.25 -11.30 10.05
N HIS A 36 -5.61 -10.62 11.00
CA HIS A 36 -6.28 -10.03 12.16
C HIS A 36 -6.31 -8.50 12.14
N GLY A 37 -6.05 -7.87 10.98
CA GLY A 37 -6.19 -6.43 10.86
C GLY A 37 -5.28 -5.79 9.81
N GLN A 38 -5.31 -4.46 9.81
CA GLN A 38 -4.54 -3.64 8.90
C GLN A 38 -3.65 -2.68 9.69
N PHE A 39 -2.41 -2.49 9.24
CA PHE A 39 -1.43 -1.67 9.94
C PHE A 39 -0.70 -0.74 8.97
N THR A 40 -0.71 0.55 9.25
CA THR A 40 0.10 1.53 8.50
C THR A 40 1.59 1.28 8.74
N LEU A 41 2.39 1.34 7.68
CA LEU A 41 3.85 1.31 7.78
C LEU A 41 4.35 2.63 8.37
N LEU A 42 5.17 2.54 9.40
CA LEU A 42 5.71 3.67 10.14
C LEU A 42 7.21 3.80 9.90
N ASP A 43 7.70 5.03 9.97
CA ASP A 43 9.12 5.36 10.02
C ASP A 43 9.72 5.13 11.42
N ASP A 44 11.01 5.40 11.57
CA ASP A 44 11.75 5.24 12.82
C ASP A 44 11.29 6.21 13.92
N ALA A 45 10.60 7.29 13.55
CA ALA A 45 9.99 8.24 14.47
C ALA A 45 8.54 7.87 14.84
N ALA A 46 8.10 6.65 14.48
CA ALA A 46 6.75 6.13 14.68
C ALA A 46 5.65 6.96 13.98
N LYS A 47 5.98 7.65 12.89
CA LYS A 47 5.03 8.38 12.05
C LYS A 47 4.70 7.59 10.79
N PRO A 48 3.50 7.77 10.18
CA PRO A 48 3.20 7.19 8.88
C PRO A 48 4.28 7.50 7.86
N MET A 49 4.77 6.46 7.19
CA MET A 49 5.84 6.64 6.21
C MET A 49 5.28 7.19 4.90
N HIS A 50 5.74 8.38 4.51
CA HIS A 50 5.37 9.00 3.24
C HIS A 50 6.27 8.46 2.12
N LEU A 51 5.65 7.75 1.18
CA LEU A 51 6.32 7.19 0.02
C LEU A 51 6.04 8.08 -1.19
N ARG A 52 7.04 8.23 -2.08
CA ARG A 52 6.93 9.09 -3.27
C ARG A 52 6.59 8.35 -4.57
N SER A 53 6.76 7.02 -4.59
CA SER A 53 6.48 6.19 -5.77
C SER A 53 6.52 4.70 -5.42
N ILE A 54 6.03 3.86 -6.34
CA ILE A 54 6.22 2.40 -6.27
C ILE A 54 7.72 2.05 -6.28
N THR A 55 8.55 2.74 -7.07
CA THR A 55 9.99 2.51 -7.09
C THR A 55 10.62 2.76 -5.71
N HIS A 56 10.25 3.86 -5.06
CA HIS A 56 10.73 4.14 -3.70
C HIS A 56 10.33 3.04 -2.69
N LEU A 57 9.13 2.49 -2.83
CA LEU A 57 8.69 1.34 -2.03
C LEU A 57 9.54 0.10 -2.33
N ARG A 58 9.85 -0.19 -3.60
CA ARG A 58 10.70 -1.32 -3.98
C ARG A 58 12.11 -1.20 -3.39
N ASP A 59 12.71 -0.01 -3.50
CA ASP A 59 14.03 0.25 -2.94
C ASP A 59 14.05 0.05 -1.42
N LEU A 60 13.01 0.55 -0.73
CA LEU A 60 12.84 0.37 0.71
C LEU A 60 12.70 -1.11 1.10
N LEU A 61 11.95 -1.89 0.32
CA LEU A 61 11.61 -3.27 0.62
C LEU A 61 12.51 -4.29 -0.09
N GLN A 62 13.66 -3.88 -0.63
CA GLN A 62 14.53 -4.74 -1.45
C GLN A 62 15.01 -6.01 -0.73
N THR A 63 15.11 -5.99 0.61
CA THR A 63 15.54 -7.12 1.43
C THR A 63 14.36 -7.93 2.01
N VAL A 64 13.13 -7.48 1.79
CA VAL A 64 11.93 -8.10 2.33
C VAL A 64 11.43 -9.17 1.35
N PRO A 65 11.08 -10.39 1.82
CA PRO A 65 10.45 -11.39 0.97
C PRO A 65 9.23 -10.85 0.23
N ALA A 66 9.07 -11.23 -1.05
CA ALA A 66 7.98 -10.73 -1.87
C ALA A 66 6.61 -11.26 -1.39
N PHE A 67 5.60 -10.39 -1.41
CA PHE A 67 4.21 -10.70 -1.10
C PHE A 67 3.27 -9.87 -1.99
N PRO A 68 1.97 -10.20 -2.07
CA PRO A 68 1.01 -9.48 -2.91
C PRO A 68 0.98 -7.98 -2.58
N CYS A 69 1.00 -7.14 -3.62
CA CYS A 69 0.89 -5.70 -3.47
C CYS A 69 -0.10 -5.13 -4.48
N VAL A 70 -0.88 -4.13 -4.04
CA VAL A 70 -1.81 -3.39 -4.88
C VAL A 70 -1.67 -1.89 -4.64
N LEU A 71 -1.67 -1.12 -5.73
CA LEU A 71 -1.87 0.32 -5.68
C LEU A 71 -3.37 0.57 -5.59
N VAL A 72 -3.80 1.29 -4.56
CA VAL A 72 -5.20 1.68 -4.35
C VAL A 72 -5.33 3.16 -4.63
N GLN A 73 -6.14 3.50 -5.64
CA GLN A 73 -6.49 4.88 -5.97
C GLN A 73 -7.94 5.11 -5.59
N GLN A 74 -8.18 6.06 -4.69
CA GLN A 74 -9.54 6.45 -4.36
C GLN A 74 -10.13 7.18 -5.56
N CYS A 75 -11.27 6.70 -6.05
CA CYS A 75 -12.05 7.41 -7.04
C CYS A 75 -12.83 8.53 -6.34
N VAL A 76 -12.35 9.76 -6.43
CA VAL A 76 -13.16 10.94 -6.10
C VAL A 76 -14.12 11.15 -7.26
N HIS A 77 -15.41 10.86 -7.06
CA HIS A 77 -16.39 11.20 -8.08
C HIS A 77 -16.57 12.71 -8.12
N ASP A 78 -16.41 13.23 -9.33
CA ASP A 78 -16.76 14.59 -9.69
C ASP A 78 -18.27 14.76 -9.51
N GLU A 79 -18.64 15.59 -8.54
CA GLU A 79 -19.99 15.98 -8.20
C GLU A 79 -20.60 16.81 -9.34
N MET A 80 -20.84 16.22 -10.53
CA MET A 80 -21.51 16.91 -11.64
C MET A 80 -22.01 16.03 -12.80
N CYS A 81 -22.37 14.76 -12.58
CA CYS A 81 -23.15 13.99 -13.56
C CYS A 81 -24.29 13.26 -12.83
N GLY A 82 -25.54 13.63 -13.12
CA GLY A 82 -26.74 12.97 -12.58
C GLY A 82 -26.89 11.53 -13.06
N ARG A 83 -26.11 10.63 -12.46
CA ARG A 83 -26.09 9.20 -12.72
C ARG A 83 -26.07 8.43 -11.40
N ASP A 84 -26.63 7.22 -11.43
CA ASP A 84 -27.01 6.43 -10.26
C ASP A 84 -25.95 6.40 -9.15
N ALA A 85 -26.42 6.60 -7.92
CA ALA A 85 -25.63 6.79 -6.70
C ALA A 85 -25.00 5.48 -6.16
N ASP A 86 -24.53 4.61 -7.05
CA ASP A 86 -23.80 3.43 -6.63
C ASP A 86 -22.39 3.84 -6.18
N PRO A 87 -21.88 3.30 -5.05
CA PRO A 87 -20.53 3.57 -4.62
C PRO A 87 -19.57 3.07 -5.70
N VAL A 88 -18.74 3.96 -6.23
CA VAL A 88 -17.70 3.52 -7.13
C VAL A 88 -16.60 2.86 -6.33
N GLU A 89 -16.29 1.64 -6.72
CA GLU A 89 -15.25 0.85 -6.09
C GLU A 89 -13.88 1.48 -6.32
N GLU A 90 -13.00 1.37 -5.32
CA GLU A 90 -11.63 1.85 -5.42
C GLU A 90 -10.89 1.16 -6.58
N LEU A 91 -10.13 1.92 -7.37
CA LEU A 91 -9.29 1.35 -8.42
C LEU A 91 -8.09 0.65 -7.77
N ARG A 92 -7.96 -0.66 -8.01
CA ARG A 92 -6.90 -1.51 -7.45
C ARG A 92 -6.02 -2.07 -8.56
N ILE A 93 -4.73 -1.73 -8.55
CA ILE A 93 -3.77 -2.12 -9.58
C ILE A 93 -2.67 -2.99 -8.95
N PRO A 94 -2.61 -4.30 -9.23
CA PRO A 94 -1.55 -5.17 -8.72
C PRO A 94 -0.16 -4.76 -9.22
N PHE A 95 0.85 -4.88 -8.36
CA PHE A 95 2.25 -4.72 -8.74
C PHE A 95 3.17 -5.66 -7.95
N SER A 96 4.34 -5.95 -8.50
CA SER A 96 5.35 -6.78 -7.81
C SER A 96 6.36 -5.92 -7.06
N LEU A 97 6.81 -6.39 -5.88
CA LEU A 97 7.94 -5.80 -5.16
C LEU A 97 9.27 -6.06 -5.86
N THR A 98 9.39 -7.20 -6.54
CA THR A 98 10.52 -7.45 -7.43
C THR A 98 10.33 -6.65 -8.72
N THR A 99 11.34 -5.87 -9.09
CA THR A 99 11.38 -5.25 -10.41
C THR A 99 11.45 -6.37 -11.46
N PRO A 100 10.59 -6.39 -12.50
CA PRO A 100 10.77 -7.31 -13.61
C PRO A 100 12.15 -7.07 -14.23
N LEU A 101 12.94 -8.13 -14.39
CA LEU A 101 14.22 -8.10 -15.12
C LEU A 101 14.00 -7.74 -16.59
#